data_AF-A0A842PIZ7-F1
#
_entry.id   AF-A0A842PIZ7-F1
#
_cell.length_a   1.000
_cell.length_b   1.000
_cell.length_c   1.000
_cell.angle_alpha   90.00
_cell.angle_beta   90.00
_cell.angle_gamma   90.00
#
_symmetry.space_group_name_H-M   'P 1'
#
loop_
_entity.id
_entity.type
_entity.pdbx_description
1 polymer ?
#
loop_
_entity_poly.entity_id
_entity_poly.type
_entity_poly.pdbx_seq_one_letter_code
_entity_poly.pdbx_strand_id
1 'polypeptide(L)'
;MLPSELLVTKLKKDRIYPEFVQIDEEQLELAEELIEIYSNFAGKKKSEIDEILAEFEHGLNFKRVRGLRTLLERKCVFESKFTVEPVLARKVVFEEASSKKVTNGKERGAVIETVAKKLNISVDDLEQSL
;
A
#
# COMPACT_ATOMS: atom_id res chain seq x y z
N MET A 1 -6.25 -9.43 12.03
CA MET A 1 -5.69 -9.28 13.40
C MET A 1 -4.81 -8.04 13.47
N LEU A 2 -4.88 -7.26 14.56
CA LEU A 2 -4.09 -6.02 14.71
C LEU A 2 -2.60 -6.36 14.92
N PRO A 3 -1.66 -5.71 14.21
CA PRO A 3 -0.22 -5.88 14.44
C PRO A 3 0.18 -5.53 15.87
N SER A 4 1.12 -6.29 16.45
CA SER A 4 1.59 -6.07 17.83
C SER A 4 2.29 -4.72 18.04
N GLU A 5 2.91 -4.17 17.00
CA GLU A 5 3.53 -2.83 17.03
C GLU A 5 2.52 -1.69 17.25
N LEU A 6 1.25 -1.91 16.86
CA LEU A 6 0.16 -0.95 17.02
C LEU A 6 -0.57 -1.10 18.36
N LEU A 7 -0.14 -2.03 19.22
CA LEU A 7 -0.74 -2.26 20.51
C LEU A 7 -0.54 -1.03 21.43
N VAL A 8 -1.62 -0.62 22.09
CA VAL A 8 -1.62 0.42 23.13
C VAL A 8 -1.94 -0.26 24.46
N THR A 9 -0.97 -0.26 25.37
CA THR A 9 -1.07 -0.93 26.67
C THR A 9 -0.34 -0.15 27.74
N LYS A 10 -0.76 -0.36 28.99
CA LYS A 10 -0.06 0.08 30.19
C LYS A 10 0.52 -1.13 30.92
N LEU A 11 1.75 -0.99 31.41
CA LEU A 11 2.38 -1.97 32.30
C LEU A 11 2.18 -1.53 33.75
N LYS A 12 1.72 -2.43 34.61
CA LYS A 12 1.64 -2.18 36.05
C LYS A 12 2.03 -3.46 36.79
N LYS A 13 3.17 -3.39 37.49
CA LYS A 13 3.82 -4.55 38.12
C LYS A 13 4.08 -5.65 37.09
N ASP A 14 3.49 -6.81 37.29
CA ASP A 14 3.61 -8.05 36.51
C ASP A 14 2.49 -8.22 35.47
N ARG A 15 1.70 -7.18 35.21
CA ARG A 15 0.50 -7.26 34.35
C ARG A 15 0.52 -6.24 33.22
N ILE A 16 -0.01 -6.67 32.08
CA ILE A 16 -0.29 -5.86 30.88
C ILE A 16 -1.77 -5.51 30.87
N TYR A 17 -2.07 -4.22 30.71
CA TYR A 17 -3.44 -3.71 30.62
C TYR A 17 -3.66 -3.10 29.24
N PRO A 18 -4.60 -3.62 28.42
CA PRO A 18 -4.98 -2.97 27.17
C PRO A 18 -5.59 -1.60 27.45
N GLU A 19 -5.19 -0.61 26.66
CA GLU A 19 -5.77 0.72 26.71
C GLU A 19 -6.76 0.86 25.56
N PHE A 20 -8.05 0.74 25.89
CA PHE A 20 -9.12 0.93 24.93
C PHE A 20 -9.35 2.42 24.67
N VAL A 21 -9.64 2.74 23.40
CA VAL A 21 -10.05 4.08 22.97
C VAL A 21 -11.40 4.40 23.62
N GLN A 22 -11.52 5.60 24.19
CA GLN A 22 -12.79 6.09 24.71
C GLN A 22 -13.67 6.54 23.55
N ILE A 23 -14.99 6.42 23.70
CA ILE A 23 -15.95 6.89 22.70
C ILE A 23 -16.34 8.31 23.07
N ASP A 24 -15.49 9.26 22.68
CA ASP A 24 -15.67 10.70 22.84
C ASP A 24 -15.68 11.39 21.46
N GLU A 25 -16.04 12.68 21.44
CA GLU A 25 -16.20 13.47 20.22
C GLU A 25 -14.92 13.49 19.36
N GLU A 26 -13.76 13.75 19.97
CA GLU A 26 -12.46 13.79 19.28
C GLU A 26 -12.13 12.45 18.61
N GLN A 27 -12.37 11.31 19.28
CA GLN A 27 -12.11 10.00 18.68
C GLN A 27 -13.12 9.63 17.60
N LEU A 28 -14.36 10.09 17.71
CA LEU A 28 -15.40 9.88 16.70
C LEU A 28 -15.12 10.70 15.44
N GLU A 29 -14.77 11.98 15.59
CA GLU A 29 -14.37 12.86 14.48
C GLU A 29 -13.21 12.24 13.69
N LEU A 30 -12.15 11.80 14.38
CA LEU A 30 -11.02 11.12 13.73
C LEU A 30 -11.46 9.85 12.97
N ALA A 31 -12.36 9.06 13.55
CA ALA A 31 -12.84 7.84 12.90
C ALA A 31 -13.68 8.16 11.66
N GLU A 32 -14.51 9.20 11.71
CA GLU A 32 -15.33 9.69 10.60
C GLU A 32 -14.46 10.21 9.46
N GLU A 33 -13.47 11.07 9.74
CA GLU A 33 -12.52 11.59 8.74
C GLU A 33 -11.80 10.46 8.01
N LEU A 34 -11.32 9.44 8.74
CA LEU A 34 -10.68 8.28 8.13
C LEU A 34 -11.65 7.49 7.25
N ILE A 35 -12.90 7.29 7.68
CA ILE A 35 -13.91 6.61 6.86
C ILE A 35 -14.20 7.39 5.58
N GLU A 36 -14.29 8.73 5.66
CA GLU A 36 -14.52 9.59 4.50
C GLU A 36 -13.38 9.51 3.49
N ILE A 37 -12.12 9.51 3.94
CA ILE A 37 -10.96 9.34 3.06
C ILE A 37 -11.09 8.04 2.26
N TYR A 38 -11.33 6.90 2.92
CA TYR A 38 -11.48 5.63 2.21
C TYR A 38 -12.69 5.60 1.27
N SER A 39 -13.80 6.22 1.66
CA SER A 39 -15.03 6.26 0.86
C SER A 39 -14.86 7.10 -0.40
N ASN A 40 -14.18 8.25 -0.30
CA ASN A 40 -13.93 9.16 -1.42
C ASN A 40 -12.88 8.63 -2.41
N PHE A 41 -12.01 7.72 -1.97
CA PHE A 41 -10.95 7.14 -2.79
C PHE A 41 -11.30 5.78 -3.40
N ALA A 42 -12.58 5.40 -3.38
CA ALA A 42 -13.04 4.20 -4.08
C ALA A 42 -12.67 4.25 -5.58
N GLY A 43 -11.96 3.23 -6.05
CA GLY A 43 -11.47 3.13 -7.43
C GLY A 43 -10.16 3.89 -7.72
N LYS A 44 -9.59 4.61 -6.74
CA LYS A 44 -8.26 5.23 -6.83
C LYS A 44 -7.15 4.26 -6.43
N LYS A 45 -5.90 4.65 -6.65
CA LYS A 45 -4.76 3.82 -6.21
C LYS A 45 -4.64 3.89 -4.70
N LYS A 46 -4.25 2.76 -4.08
CA LYS A 46 -3.94 2.70 -2.65
C LYS A 46 -2.87 3.73 -2.24
N SER A 47 -1.89 4.00 -3.11
CA SER A 47 -0.85 4.99 -2.86
C SER A 47 -1.38 6.40 -2.60
N GLU A 48 -2.49 6.79 -3.26
CA GLU A 48 -3.10 8.10 -3.04
C GLU A 48 -3.70 8.21 -1.63
N ILE A 49 -4.27 7.11 -1.11
CA ILE A 49 -4.73 7.03 0.29
C ILE A 49 -3.52 7.10 1.24
N ASP A 50 -2.44 6.40 0.91
CA ASP A 50 -1.22 6.37 1.73
C ASP A 50 -0.57 7.75 1.86
N GLU A 51 -0.54 8.53 0.78
CA GLU A 51 -0.01 9.90 0.74
C GLU A 51 -0.83 10.83 1.65
N ILE A 52 -2.15 10.79 1.56
CA ILE A 52 -3.03 11.62 2.41
C ILE A 52 -2.88 11.22 3.88
N LEU A 53 -2.88 9.92 4.17
CA LEU A 53 -2.79 9.45 5.56
C LEU A 53 -1.42 9.73 6.19
N ALA A 54 -0.35 9.85 5.40
CA ALA A 54 0.96 10.25 5.92
C ALA A 54 0.92 11.64 6.56
N GLU A 55 0.12 12.57 6.01
CA GLU A 55 -0.06 13.91 6.58
C GLU A 55 -0.89 13.86 7.87
N PHE A 56 -1.89 12.98 7.94
CA PHE A 56 -2.77 12.79 9.12
C PHE A 56 -2.05 12.20 10.35
N GLU A 57 -0.91 11.54 10.18
CA GLU A 57 -0.14 11.02 11.31
C GLU A 57 0.56 12.12 12.13
N HIS A 58 0.60 13.35 11.61
CA HIS A 58 1.21 14.49 12.30
C HIS A 58 0.24 15.14 13.31
N GLY A 59 0.54 14.99 14.61
CA GLY A 59 -0.20 15.64 15.70
C GLY A 59 -1.10 14.73 16.51
N LEU A 60 -1.33 13.50 16.06
CA LEU A 60 -2.14 12.48 16.75
C LEU A 60 -1.28 11.31 17.23
N ASN A 61 -1.84 10.45 18.09
CA ASN A 61 -1.20 9.18 18.45
C ASN A 61 -1.22 8.26 17.22
N PHE A 62 -0.10 8.18 16.49
CA PHE A 62 0.06 7.42 15.25
C PHE A 62 -0.44 5.97 15.36
N LYS A 63 -0.37 5.33 16.55
CA LYS A 63 -0.88 3.97 16.76
C LYS A 63 -2.39 3.87 16.58
N ARG A 64 -3.15 4.91 16.98
CA ARG A 64 -4.60 4.95 16.82
C ARG A 64 -4.98 5.09 15.35
N VAL A 65 -4.36 6.04 14.64
CA VAL A 65 -4.56 6.26 13.20
C VAL A 65 -4.25 4.99 12.42
N ARG A 66 -3.04 4.44 12.59
CA ARG A 66 -2.64 3.19 11.91
C ARG A 66 -3.50 1.99 12.32
N GLY A 67 -3.96 1.95 13.57
CA GLY A 67 -4.85 0.91 14.06
C GLY A 67 -6.21 0.94 13.36
N LEU A 68 -6.85 2.11 13.29
CA LEU A 68 -8.11 2.32 12.59
C LEU A 68 -7.96 2.05 11.09
N ARG A 69 -6.90 2.57 10.47
CA ARG A 69 -6.52 2.28 9.09
C ARG A 69 -6.45 0.78 8.81
N THR A 70 -5.78 0.02 9.69
CA THR A 70 -5.68 -1.44 9.57
C THR A 70 -7.05 -2.13 9.63
N LEU A 71 -8.01 -1.59 10.39
CA LEU A 71 -9.37 -2.12 10.44
C LEU A 71 -10.16 -1.78 9.18
N LEU A 72 -10.01 -0.55 8.66
CA LEU A 72 -10.66 -0.10 7.42
C LEU A 72 -10.15 -0.89 6.22
N GLU A 73 -8.83 -1.08 6.07
CA GLU A 73 -8.26 -1.82 4.94
C GLU A 73 -8.77 -3.27 4.86
N ARG A 74 -9.14 -3.89 5.99
CA ARG A 74 -9.75 -5.24 5.98
C ARG A 74 -11.17 -5.25 5.44
N LYS A 75 -11.84 -4.10 5.41
CA LYS A 75 -13.16 -3.93 4.81
C LYS A 75 -13.09 -3.45 3.36
N CYS A 76 -11.90 -3.14 2.86
CA CYS A 76 -11.67 -2.76 1.48
C CYS A 76 -11.31 -3.97 0.63
N VAL A 77 -11.61 -3.88 -0.67
CA VAL A 77 -11.10 -4.80 -1.69
C VAL A 77 -10.13 -4.03 -2.56
N PHE A 78 -8.90 -4.55 -2.69
CA PHE A 78 -7.88 -3.99 -3.57
C PHE A 78 -7.62 -4.98 -4.70
N GLU A 79 -7.69 -4.49 -5.93
CA GLU A 79 -7.49 -5.30 -7.13
C GLU A 79 -6.28 -4.78 -7.90
N SER A 80 -5.39 -5.70 -8.27
CA SER A 80 -4.29 -5.39 -9.18
C SER A 80 -4.81 -5.43 -10.61
N LYS A 81 -4.62 -4.34 -11.36
CA LYS A 81 -4.91 -4.27 -12.79
C LYS A 81 -3.63 -4.55 -13.56
N PHE A 82 -3.64 -5.59 -14.38
CA PHE A 82 -2.50 -5.97 -15.20
C PHE A 82 -2.98 -6.70 -16.46
N THR A 83 -2.19 -6.60 -17.52
CA THR A 83 -2.41 -7.36 -18.76
C THR A 83 -1.69 -8.70 -18.71
N VAL A 84 -0.58 -8.78 -17.96
CA VAL A 84 0.18 -10.00 -17.68
C VAL A 84 0.41 -10.10 -16.19
N GLU A 85 0.30 -11.32 -15.63
CA GLU A 85 0.54 -11.56 -14.19
C GLU A 85 1.85 -10.90 -13.71
N PRO A 86 1.83 -10.03 -12.67
CA PRO A 86 3.00 -9.23 -12.30
C PRO A 86 4.23 -10.04 -11.90
N VAL A 87 4.03 -11.25 -11.37
CA VAL A 87 5.14 -12.18 -11.07
C VAL A 87 5.82 -12.64 -12.36
N LEU A 88 5.04 -12.94 -13.41
CA LEU A 88 5.57 -13.34 -14.72
C LEU A 88 6.23 -12.16 -15.44
N ALA A 89 5.58 -10.99 -15.44
CA ALA A 89 6.14 -9.77 -16.03
C ALA A 89 7.53 -9.46 -15.46
N ARG A 90 7.65 -9.41 -14.13
CA ARG A 90 8.94 -9.16 -13.45
C ARG A 90 9.97 -10.25 -13.72
N LYS A 91 9.57 -11.52 -13.73
CA LYS A 91 10.47 -12.64 -14.04
C LYS A 91 11.12 -12.46 -15.42
N VAL A 92 10.31 -12.28 -16.46
CA VAL A 92 10.81 -12.18 -17.84
C VAL A 92 11.65 -10.91 -18.04
N VAL A 93 11.24 -9.79 -17.44
CA VAL A 93 12.02 -8.54 -17.49
C VAL A 93 13.37 -8.69 -16.81
N PHE A 94 13.44 -9.28 -15.61
CA PHE A 94 14.71 -9.45 -14.90
C PHE A 94 15.62 -10.50 -15.54
N GLU A 95 15.07 -11.57 -16.10
CA GLU A 95 15.83 -12.53 -16.90
C GLU A 95 16.47 -11.84 -18.11
N GLU A 96 15.70 -11.06 -18.87
CA GLU A 96 16.22 -10.29 -20.02
C GLU A 96 17.28 -9.27 -19.58
N ALA A 97 17.02 -8.50 -18.51
CA ALA A 97 17.94 -7.49 -17.99
C ALA A 97 19.26 -8.10 -17.48
N SER A 98 19.21 -9.29 -16.89
CA SER A 98 20.40 -9.97 -16.34
C SER A 98 21.47 -10.24 -17.39
N SER A 99 21.05 -10.48 -18.64
CA SER A 99 21.96 -10.71 -19.77
C SER A 99 22.62 -9.44 -20.32
N LYS A 100 22.05 -8.26 -20.05
CA LYS A 100 22.39 -6.98 -20.70
C LYS A 100 23.04 -5.93 -19.79
N LYS A 101 23.19 -6.21 -18.48
CA LYS A 101 23.77 -5.28 -17.48
C LYS A 101 23.18 -3.87 -17.57
N VAL A 102 21.86 -3.75 -17.38
CA VAL A 102 21.14 -2.47 -17.44
C VAL A 102 21.56 -1.53 -16.30
N THR A 103 22.05 -0.35 -16.66
CA THR A 103 22.52 0.71 -15.73
C THR A 103 21.92 2.09 -16.00
N ASN A 104 21.24 2.28 -17.13
CA ASN A 104 20.62 3.56 -17.48
C ASN A 104 19.25 3.39 -18.16
N GLY A 105 18.52 4.50 -18.32
CA GLY A 105 17.16 4.51 -18.86
C GLY A 105 17.06 4.01 -20.31
N LYS A 106 18.09 4.24 -21.15
CA LYS A 106 18.09 3.75 -22.54
C LYS A 106 18.18 2.23 -22.59
N GLU A 107 19.08 1.66 -21.81
CA GLU A 107 19.24 0.20 -21.66
C GLU A 107 17.97 -0.44 -21.09
N ARG A 108 17.36 0.21 -20.09
CA ARG A 108 16.08 -0.23 -19.52
C ARG A 108 14.99 -0.25 -20.59
N GLY A 109 14.84 0.83 -21.36
CA GLY A 109 13.86 0.92 -22.45
C GLY A 109 14.01 -0.23 -23.46
N ALA A 110 15.24 -0.52 -23.88
CA ALA A 110 15.52 -1.61 -24.81
C ALA A 110 15.12 -2.99 -24.26
N VAL A 111 15.31 -3.23 -22.95
CA VAL A 111 14.86 -4.47 -22.30
C VAL A 111 13.34 -4.56 -22.28
N ILE A 112 12.67 -3.51 -21.85
CA ILE A 112 11.20 -3.47 -21.77
C ILE A 112 10.59 -3.69 -23.16
N GLU A 113 11.09 -3.01 -24.20
CA GLU A 113 10.65 -3.21 -25.59
C GLU A 113 10.86 -4.64 -26.07
N THR A 114 12.00 -5.26 -25.72
CA THR A 114 12.29 -6.64 -26.10
C THR A 114 11.30 -7.59 -25.45
N VAL A 115 10.99 -7.39 -24.17
CA VAL A 115 10.09 -8.25 -23.41
C VAL A 115 8.64 -8.05 -23.82
N ALA A 116 8.21 -6.81 -24.05
CA ALA A 116 6.87 -6.50 -24.54
C ALA A 116 6.61 -7.21 -25.88
N LYS A 117 7.60 -7.20 -26.79
CA LYS A 117 7.55 -7.97 -28.05
C LYS A 117 7.46 -9.48 -27.82
N LYS A 118 8.25 -10.05 -26.89
CA LYS A 118 8.20 -11.48 -26.56
C LYS A 118 6.84 -11.91 -26.00
N LEU A 119 6.20 -11.05 -25.21
CA LEU A 119 4.90 -11.29 -24.59
C LEU A 119 3.71 -10.87 -25.48
N ASN A 120 3.98 -10.27 -26.64
CA ASN A 120 2.98 -9.75 -27.58
C ASN A 120 1.99 -8.75 -26.94
N ILE A 121 2.51 -7.83 -26.15
CA ILE A 121 1.75 -6.73 -25.50
C ILE A 121 2.42 -5.39 -25.79
N SER A 122 1.74 -4.28 -25.46
CA SER A 122 2.36 -2.95 -25.56
C SER A 122 3.40 -2.74 -24.45
N VAL A 123 4.31 -1.78 -24.67
CA VAL A 123 5.27 -1.36 -23.64
C VAL A 123 4.55 -0.81 -22.42
N ASP A 124 3.49 -0.01 -22.63
CA ASP A 124 2.71 0.59 -21.55
C ASP A 124 1.99 -0.49 -20.73
N ASP A 125 1.43 -1.52 -21.38
CA ASP A 125 0.80 -2.66 -20.69
C ASP A 125 1.80 -3.46 -19.86
N LEU A 126 3.02 -3.65 -20.38
CA LEU A 126 4.09 -4.32 -19.64
C LEU A 126 4.49 -3.50 -18.42
N GLU A 127 4.71 -2.20 -18.59
CA GLU A 127 5.07 -1.27 -17.51
C GLU A 127 3.99 -1.19 -16.44
N GLN A 128 2.70 -1.19 -16.83
CA GLN A 128 1.59 -1.23 -15.86
C GLN A 128 1.49 -2.56 -15.11
N SER A 129 1.98 -3.64 -15.71
CA SER A 129 1.95 -4.99 -15.12
C SER A 129 3.17 -5.28 -14.23
N LEU A 130 4.18 -4.41 -14.17
CA LEU A 130 5.39 -4.57 -13.35
C LEU A 130 5.21 -4.11 -11.90
#